data_AF-A0A2K4YBY9-F1
#
_entry.id   AF-A0A2K4YBY9-F1
#
_cell.length_a   1.000
_cell.length_b   1.000
_cell.length_c   1.000
_cell.angle_alpha   90.00
_cell.angle_beta   90.00
_cell.angle_gamma   90.00
#
_symmetry.space_group_name_H-M   'P 1'
#
loop_
_entity.id
_entity.type
_entity.pdbx_description
1 polymer ?
#
loop_
_entity_poly.entity_id
_entity_poly.type
_entity_poly.pdbx_seq_one_letter_code
_entity_poly.pdbx_strand_id
1 'polypeptide(L)'
;VQVKVENGTLTEVRMVNEAGRSIAGVMTPDNTVWKPTAPLGYGRTYTLNASGRSRGGVVANQVSSFSTLRPSNQTKVSFTTTSEAALRDGGTYGVGTVVVAHFDEKISDRAAAERQLKVTTNPAVAGSWYWIDGQHAHWRPEHYYAPGTTVTAEAKVYGIALGDGLFGQEDTRVSFRIGDAHVSIADDATKTVSVFDNGALVRTMPTSMGMGGEEKVGAQTISLWTPPGTYTVLDKGNPVVMDSSTFGLPKNSRLGYRETINYATRISIDGIYLHQLDATVWAQGHTDTSHGCLNLNGDNAKWFYDFSVPGDVVEIRNTGGPPLQLTQNGDWTLSWDQWRDGSAIKPTS
;
A
#
# COMPACT_ATOMS: atom_id res chain seq x y z
N VAL A 1 28.99 10.36 7.74
CA VAL A 1 30.12 11.17 8.27
C VAL A 1 30.51 10.62 9.62
N GLN A 2 31.79 10.39 9.86
CA GLN A 2 32.33 9.88 11.11
C GLN A 2 33.70 10.51 11.35
N VAL A 3 34.02 10.82 12.61
CA VAL A 3 35.38 11.13 13.06
C VAL A 3 35.84 9.96 13.92
N LYS A 4 37.07 9.50 13.70
CA LYS A 4 37.72 8.47 14.50
C LYS A 4 39.13 8.91 14.83
N VAL A 5 39.54 8.71 16.08
CA VAL A 5 40.94 8.83 16.51
C VAL A 5 41.53 7.44 16.70
N GLU A 6 42.74 7.22 16.19
CA GLU A 6 43.39 5.89 16.26
C GLU A 6 44.23 5.72 17.52
N ASN A 7 44.98 6.74 17.91
CA ASN A 7 45.97 6.67 19.00
C ASN A 7 45.74 7.76 20.06
N GLY A 8 44.52 7.87 20.57
CA GLY A 8 44.16 8.92 21.52
C GLY A 8 42.66 8.94 21.85
N THR A 9 42.21 10.08 22.35
CA THR A 9 40.79 10.38 22.58
C THR A 9 40.43 11.69 21.89
N LEU A 10 39.20 11.80 21.40
CA LEU A 10 38.61 13.04 20.94
C LEU A 10 38.29 13.89 22.18
N THR A 11 38.67 15.16 22.12
CA THR A 11 38.41 16.14 23.18
C THR A 11 37.24 17.04 22.83
N GLU A 12 37.10 17.39 21.54
CA GLU A 12 36.00 18.19 21.04
C GLU A 12 35.76 17.84 19.56
N VAL A 13 34.49 17.73 19.17
CA VAL A 13 34.12 17.68 17.76
C VAL A 13 32.96 18.63 17.54
N ARG A 14 33.16 19.62 16.67
CA ARG A 14 32.18 20.63 16.31
C ARG A 14 31.94 20.60 14.80
N MET A 15 30.70 20.38 14.41
CA MET A 15 30.27 20.42 13.02
C MET A 15 29.27 21.55 12.84
N VAL A 16 29.47 22.39 11.83
CA VAL A 16 28.53 23.47 11.45
C VAL A 16 28.20 23.42 9.97
N ASN A 17 27.03 23.93 9.59
CA ASN A 17 26.69 24.18 8.19
C ASN A 17 27.18 25.56 7.72
N GLU A 18 26.90 25.91 6.46
CA GLU A 18 27.31 27.19 5.85
C GLU A 18 26.72 28.43 6.53
N ALA A 19 25.61 28.27 7.26
CA ALA A 19 24.98 29.34 8.04
C ALA A 19 25.52 29.43 9.49
N GLY A 20 26.54 28.63 9.84
CA GLY A 20 27.11 28.57 11.19
C GLY A 20 26.27 27.78 12.21
N ARG A 21 25.17 27.14 11.79
CA ARG A 21 24.31 26.33 12.67
C ARG A 21 25.03 25.04 13.05
N SER A 22 25.10 24.78 14.36
CA SER A 22 25.71 23.55 14.89
C SER A 22 24.88 22.32 14.54
N ILE A 23 25.57 21.25 14.10
CA ILE A 23 25.00 19.93 13.87
C ILE A 23 25.26 19.09 15.12
N ALA A 24 24.18 18.56 15.70
CA ALA A 24 24.28 17.69 16.86
C ALA A 24 24.99 16.39 16.48
N GLY A 25 25.84 15.90 17.37
CA GLY A 25 26.52 14.64 17.23
C GLY A 25 26.82 14.02 18.58
N VAL A 26 27.15 12.74 18.54
CA VAL A 26 27.38 11.90 19.72
C VAL A 26 28.75 11.26 19.64
N MET A 27 29.47 11.25 20.76
CA MET A 27 30.71 10.49 20.93
C MET A 27 30.42 9.13 21.55
N THR A 28 31.26 8.14 21.24
CA THR A 28 31.28 6.88 22.00
C THR A 28 31.77 7.13 23.43
N PRO A 29 31.40 6.30 24.42
CA PRO A 29 31.78 6.51 25.82
C PRO A 29 33.30 6.55 26.08
N ASP A 30 34.09 5.91 25.22
CA ASP A 30 35.55 5.90 25.26
C ASP A 30 36.18 7.11 24.53
N ASN A 31 35.36 8.02 24.00
CA ASN A 31 35.73 9.20 23.24
C ASN A 31 36.61 8.90 22.01
N THR A 32 36.48 7.73 21.38
CA THR A 32 37.30 7.39 20.20
C THR A 32 36.61 7.67 18.86
N VAL A 33 35.27 7.78 18.87
CA VAL A 33 34.47 7.97 17.67
C VAL A 33 33.38 9.02 17.90
N TRP A 34 33.14 9.87 16.89
CA TRP A 34 32.01 10.80 16.84
C TRP A 34 31.21 10.62 15.55
N LYS A 35 29.88 10.80 15.62
CA LYS A 35 28.98 10.86 14.45
C LYS A 35 27.84 11.85 14.65
N PRO A 36 27.27 12.44 13.58
CA PRO A 36 26.05 13.25 13.69
C PRO A 36 24.86 12.39 14.14
N THR A 37 23.92 13.00 14.88
CA THR A 37 22.71 12.31 15.39
C THR A 37 21.51 12.40 14.45
N ALA A 38 21.62 13.17 13.37
CA ALA A 38 20.60 13.32 12.35
C ALA A 38 21.22 13.24 10.94
N PRO A 39 20.44 12.85 9.92
CA PRO A 39 20.89 12.92 8.53
C PRO A 39 21.32 14.33 8.15
N LEU A 40 22.37 14.43 7.33
CA LEU A 40 22.84 15.72 6.82
C LEU A 40 21.95 16.15 5.65
N GLY A 41 21.49 17.41 5.66
CA GLY A 41 20.67 17.99 4.60
C GLY A 41 21.39 18.05 3.25
N TYR A 42 20.63 17.87 2.16
CA TYR A 42 21.11 18.03 0.78
C TYR A 42 21.58 19.47 0.47
N GLY A 43 22.58 19.57 -0.41
CA GLY A 43 23.07 20.82 -0.96
C GLY A 43 23.73 21.75 0.05
N ARG A 44 24.11 21.24 1.22
CA ARG A 44 24.74 21.98 2.30
C ARG A 44 26.26 21.81 2.27
N THR A 45 26.97 22.83 2.71
CA THR A 45 28.40 22.76 2.98
C THR A 45 28.60 22.70 4.48
N TYR A 46 29.38 21.73 4.94
CA TYR A 46 29.67 21.56 6.35
C TYR A 46 31.15 21.75 6.63
N THR A 47 31.44 22.36 7.78
CA THR A 47 32.79 22.43 8.34
C THR A 47 32.83 21.66 9.63
N LEU A 48 33.76 20.70 9.72
CA LEU A 48 33.98 19.81 10.84
C LEU A 48 35.34 20.13 11.46
N ASN A 49 35.35 20.56 12.71
CA ASN A 49 36.54 20.76 13.51
C ASN A 49 36.60 19.66 14.58
N ALA A 50 37.67 18.88 14.57
CA ALA A 50 37.91 17.82 15.54
C ALA A 50 39.25 18.06 16.25
N SER A 51 39.21 18.09 17.57
CA SER A 51 40.40 18.07 18.42
C SER A 51 40.52 16.74 19.14
N GLY A 52 41.74 16.27 19.29
CA GLY A 52 42.03 15.06 20.04
C GLY A 52 43.38 15.14 20.73
N ARG A 53 43.58 14.25 21.70
CA ARG A 53 44.81 14.12 22.48
C ARG A 53 45.32 12.69 22.44
N SER A 54 46.60 12.52 22.15
CA SER A 54 47.27 11.22 22.20
C SER A 54 47.55 10.79 23.63
N ARG A 55 47.87 9.50 23.85
CA ARG A 55 48.30 9.01 25.17
C ARG A 55 49.55 9.70 25.70
N GLY A 56 50.42 10.18 24.81
CA GLY A 56 51.62 10.96 25.15
C GLY A 56 51.37 12.45 25.40
N GLY A 57 50.11 12.90 25.41
CA GLY A 57 49.72 14.28 25.69
C GLY A 57 49.75 15.24 24.50
N VAL A 58 50.14 14.75 23.30
CA VAL A 58 50.16 15.57 22.08
C VAL A 58 48.73 15.88 21.65
N VAL A 59 48.43 17.17 21.48
CA VAL A 59 47.13 17.64 20.99
C VAL A 59 47.20 17.81 19.48
N ALA A 60 46.15 17.39 18.78
CA ALA A 60 45.99 17.58 17.35
C ALA A 60 44.62 18.18 17.06
N ASN A 61 44.58 19.15 16.13
CA ASN A 61 43.36 19.73 15.61
C ASN A 61 43.29 19.46 14.12
N GLN A 62 42.13 19.06 13.63
CA GLN A 62 41.86 18.82 12.22
C GLN A 62 40.59 19.56 11.83
N VAL A 63 40.66 20.31 10.75
CA VAL A 63 39.51 21.01 10.16
C VAL A 63 39.29 20.45 8.76
N SER A 64 38.07 20.02 8.48
CA SER A 64 37.65 19.52 7.18
C SER A 64 36.40 20.28 6.73
N SER A 65 36.31 20.55 5.43
CA SER A 65 35.12 21.13 4.81
C SER A 65 34.68 20.26 3.64
N PHE A 66 33.39 20.01 3.51
CA PHE A 66 32.83 19.22 2.42
C PHE A 66 31.41 19.68 2.09
N SER A 67 30.99 19.46 0.85
CA SER A 67 29.63 19.72 0.39
C SER A 67 28.87 18.41 0.20
N THR A 68 27.59 18.42 0.54
CA THR A 68 26.66 17.32 0.27
C THR A 68 26.06 17.46 -1.12
N LEU A 69 25.61 16.34 -1.67
CA LEU A 69 24.95 16.25 -2.97
C LEU A 69 23.78 17.25 -3.08
N ARG A 70 23.60 17.82 -4.28
CA ARG A 70 22.42 18.59 -4.68
C ARG A 70 21.59 17.76 -5.68
N PRO A 71 20.52 17.08 -5.25
CA PRO A 71 19.64 16.35 -6.17
C PRO A 71 19.01 17.28 -7.20
N SER A 72 18.77 16.78 -8.42
CA SER A 72 17.98 17.51 -9.43
C SER A 72 16.49 17.49 -9.08
N ASN A 73 16.02 16.37 -8.52
CA ASN A 73 14.69 16.21 -7.95
C ASN A 73 14.74 15.30 -6.71
N GLN A 74 13.69 15.32 -5.90
CA GLN A 74 13.51 14.41 -4.77
C GLN A 74 12.14 13.75 -4.84
N THR A 75 12.01 12.55 -4.27
CA THR A 75 10.73 11.84 -4.14
C THR A 75 10.45 11.43 -2.71
N LYS A 76 9.19 11.59 -2.30
CA LYS A 76 8.68 11.10 -1.02
C LYS A 76 7.97 9.76 -1.24
N VAL A 77 8.18 8.85 -0.28
CA VAL A 77 7.42 7.60 -0.18
C VAL A 77 6.36 7.72 0.90
N SER A 78 5.13 7.36 0.55
CA SER A 78 4.02 7.19 1.49
C SER A 78 3.53 5.75 1.48
N PHE A 79 3.01 5.28 2.62
CA PHE A 79 2.41 3.95 2.72
C PHE A 79 0.88 4.06 2.71
N THR A 80 0.25 3.42 1.73
CA THR A 80 -1.19 3.46 1.48
C THR A 80 -1.78 2.05 1.35
N THR A 81 -3.11 1.96 1.29
CA THR A 81 -3.84 0.77 0.81
C THR A 81 -3.94 0.80 -0.71
N THR A 82 -4.51 -0.25 -1.32
CA THR A 82 -4.79 -0.29 -2.77
C THR A 82 -5.79 0.77 -3.24
N SER A 83 -6.57 1.38 -2.33
CA SER A 83 -7.43 2.54 -2.60
C SER A 83 -6.72 3.89 -2.47
N GLU A 84 -5.39 3.89 -2.33
CA GLU A 84 -4.57 5.08 -2.06
C GLU A 84 -4.85 5.78 -0.71
N ALA A 85 -5.70 5.19 0.14
CA ALA A 85 -5.92 5.70 1.48
C ALA A 85 -4.66 5.47 2.34
N ALA A 86 -4.24 6.50 3.08
CA ALA A 86 -3.07 6.40 3.94
C ALA A 86 -3.23 5.30 5.00
N LEU A 87 -2.22 4.42 5.11
CA LEU A 87 -2.10 3.51 6.24
C LEU A 87 -1.80 4.35 7.50
N ARG A 88 -2.51 4.06 8.59
CA ARG A 88 -2.44 4.82 9.83
C ARG A 88 -1.63 4.08 10.87
N ASP A 89 -0.76 4.80 11.57
CA ASP A 89 -0.03 4.24 12.71
C ASP A 89 -1.02 3.84 13.81
N GLY A 90 -0.88 2.62 14.33
CA GLY A 90 -1.83 2.00 15.25
C GLY A 90 -3.17 1.59 14.62
N GLY A 91 -3.35 1.75 13.31
CA GLY A 91 -4.58 1.36 12.60
C GLY A 91 -4.84 -0.14 12.65
N THR A 92 -6.08 -0.55 12.34
CA THR A 92 -6.47 -1.96 12.24
C THR A 92 -7.15 -2.19 10.90
N TYR A 93 -6.74 -3.24 10.21
CA TYR A 93 -7.18 -3.57 8.85
C TYR A 93 -7.42 -5.09 8.71
N GLY A 94 -8.14 -5.48 7.66
CA GLY A 94 -8.48 -6.89 7.41
C GLY A 94 -7.30 -7.74 6.96
N VAL A 95 -7.50 -9.06 6.97
CA VAL A 95 -6.47 -10.07 6.69
C VAL A 95 -5.95 -10.09 5.25
N GLY A 96 -6.60 -9.38 4.32
CA GLY A 96 -6.16 -9.20 2.93
C GLY A 96 -5.37 -7.91 2.68
N THR A 97 -5.07 -7.10 3.70
CA THR A 97 -4.46 -5.77 3.52
C THR A 97 -3.13 -5.80 2.76
N VAL A 98 -3.09 -5.16 1.59
CA VAL A 98 -1.86 -4.96 0.82
C VAL A 98 -1.20 -3.65 1.25
N VAL A 99 0.11 -3.69 1.50
CA VAL A 99 0.91 -2.49 1.78
C VAL A 99 1.37 -1.89 0.47
N VAL A 100 0.96 -0.66 0.17
CA VAL A 100 1.40 0.05 -1.05
C VAL A 100 2.45 1.08 -0.67
N ALA A 101 3.64 0.98 -1.25
CA ALA A 101 4.61 2.06 -1.28
C ALA A 101 4.32 2.94 -2.50
N HIS A 102 3.78 4.13 -2.25
CA HIS A 102 3.49 5.14 -3.27
C HIS A 102 4.60 6.20 -3.27
N PHE A 103 5.31 6.30 -4.38
CA PHE A 103 6.29 7.33 -4.68
C PHE A 103 5.61 8.47 -5.44
N ASP A 104 5.81 9.72 -5.01
CA ASP A 104 5.25 10.91 -5.68
C ASP A 104 5.94 11.29 -7.01
N GLU A 105 6.95 10.51 -7.41
CA GLU A 105 7.67 10.61 -8.67
C GLU A 105 7.88 9.23 -9.29
N LYS A 106 8.04 9.18 -10.62
CA LYS A 106 8.36 7.93 -11.33
C LYS A 106 9.75 7.42 -10.96
N ILE A 107 9.83 6.14 -10.59
CA ILE A 107 11.05 5.46 -10.22
C ILE A 107 11.63 4.71 -11.42
N SER A 108 12.79 5.16 -11.90
CA SER A 108 13.51 4.49 -12.98
C SER A 108 14.39 3.34 -12.49
N ASP A 109 15.03 3.46 -11.31
CA ASP A 109 15.73 2.34 -10.66
C ASP A 109 14.89 1.71 -9.55
N ARG A 110 13.92 0.89 -9.98
CA ARG A 110 13.01 0.16 -9.07
C ARG A 110 13.74 -0.79 -8.14
N ALA A 111 14.85 -1.38 -8.58
CA ALA A 111 15.63 -2.29 -7.74
C ALA A 111 16.38 -1.53 -6.64
N ALA A 112 16.88 -0.32 -6.90
CA ALA A 112 17.45 0.55 -5.87
C ALA A 112 16.39 0.96 -4.84
N ALA A 113 15.21 1.36 -5.31
CA ALA A 113 14.09 1.73 -4.46
C ALA A 113 13.60 0.57 -3.58
N GLU A 114 13.31 -0.59 -4.17
CA GLU A 114 12.76 -1.75 -3.47
C GLU A 114 13.72 -2.25 -2.37
N ARG A 115 15.04 -2.13 -2.56
CA ARG A 115 16.03 -2.51 -1.53
C ARG A 115 15.93 -1.66 -0.26
N GLN A 116 15.34 -0.47 -0.36
CA GLN A 116 15.10 0.42 0.78
C GLN A 116 13.72 0.24 1.41
N LEU A 117 12.86 -0.57 0.80
CA LEU A 117 11.53 -0.89 1.31
C LEU A 117 11.59 -2.18 2.13
N LYS A 118 11.10 -2.11 3.36
CA LYS A 118 11.06 -3.26 4.26
C LYS A 118 9.70 -3.39 4.91
N VAL A 119 9.11 -4.58 4.84
CA VAL A 119 7.96 -4.95 5.67
C VAL A 119 8.40 -6.00 6.69
N THR A 120 8.07 -5.75 7.95
CA THR A 120 8.31 -6.66 9.07
C THR A 120 6.98 -7.04 9.69
N THR A 121 6.77 -8.34 9.89
CA THR A 121 5.55 -8.90 10.46
C THR A 121 5.85 -9.62 11.76
N ASN A 122 4.89 -9.60 12.70
CA ASN A 122 4.92 -10.40 13.91
C ASN A 122 3.53 -11.02 14.15
N PRO A 123 3.36 -12.36 14.02
CA PRO A 123 4.38 -13.35 13.67
C PRO A 123 5.05 -13.11 12.30
N ALA A 124 6.29 -13.55 12.15
CA ALA A 124 7.04 -13.35 10.92
C ALA A 124 6.47 -14.21 9.78
N VAL A 125 6.14 -13.56 8.66
CA VAL A 125 5.70 -14.17 7.41
C VAL A 125 6.48 -13.57 6.24
N ALA A 126 6.90 -14.43 5.31
CA ALA A 126 7.56 -13.98 4.10
C ALA A 126 6.55 -13.29 3.16
N GLY A 127 7.00 -12.26 2.46
CA GLY A 127 6.22 -11.57 1.44
C GLY A 127 7.14 -10.97 0.38
N SER A 128 6.54 -10.42 -0.66
CA SER A 128 7.26 -9.91 -1.83
C SER A 128 6.60 -8.63 -2.34
N TRP A 129 7.42 -7.74 -2.90
CA TRP A 129 6.94 -6.55 -3.59
C TRP A 129 6.59 -6.88 -5.04
N TYR A 130 5.57 -6.20 -5.57
CA TYR A 130 5.17 -6.21 -6.96
C TYR A 130 5.07 -4.76 -7.46
N TRP A 131 5.76 -4.40 -8.53
CA TRP A 131 5.62 -3.07 -9.14
C TRP A 131 4.45 -3.03 -10.11
N ILE A 132 3.36 -2.39 -9.71
CA ILE A 132 2.14 -2.25 -10.53
C ILE A 132 2.39 -1.26 -11.66
N ASP A 133 3.11 -0.18 -11.37
CA ASP A 133 3.51 0.83 -12.34
C ASP A 133 4.85 1.47 -11.95
N GLY A 134 5.13 2.69 -12.43
CA GLY A 134 6.37 3.41 -12.13
C GLY A 134 6.43 4.09 -10.76
N GLN A 135 5.33 4.11 -10.01
CA GLN A 135 5.15 4.88 -8.76
C GLN A 135 4.59 4.02 -7.62
N HIS A 136 4.02 2.86 -7.91
CA HIS A 136 3.36 1.99 -6.94
C HIS A 136 4.04 0.62 -6.88
N ALA A 137 4.58 0.30 -5.71
CA ALA A 137 5.02 -1.04 -5.35
C ALA A 137 4.09 -1.59 -4.26
N HIS A 138 3.48 -2.74 -4.51
CA HIS A 138 2.54 -3.40 -3.60
C HIS A 138 3.25 -4.55 -2.88
N TRP A 139 3.00 -4.75 -1.59
CA TRP A 139 3.55 -5.86 -0.82
C TRP A 139 2.45 -6.68 -0.16
N ARG A 140 2.54 -7.99 -0.30
CA ARG A 140 1.76 -8.95 0.46
C ARG A 140 2.53 -10.24 0.73
N PRO A 141 2.14 -11.00 1.78
CA PRO A 141 2.54 -12.38 1.95
C PRO A 141 1.87 -13.32 0.92
N GLU A 142 2.33 -14.57 0.89
CA GLU A 142 1.76 -15.63 0.02
C GLU A 142 0.29 -15.94 0.36
N HIS A 143 -0.03 -15.98 1.65
CA HIS A 143 -1.38 -16.21 2.18
C HIS A 143 -1.83 -15.01 3.01
N TYR A 144 -3.13 -14.88 3.24
CA TYR A 144 -3.69 -13.83 4.11
C TYR A 144 -2.99 -13.81 5.49
N TYR A 145 -2.88 -12.62 6.08
CA TYR A 145 -2.26 -12.49 7.40
C TYR A 145 -3.06 -13.24 8.45
N ALA A 146 -2.36 -13.79 9.45
CA ALA A 146 -3.02 -14.30 10.65
C ALA A 146 -3.63 -13.13 11.46
N PRO A 147 -4.83 -13.27 12.02
CA PRO A 147 -5.40 -12.27 12.94
C PRO A 147 -4.44 -11.91 14.08
N GLY A 148 -4.43 -10.62 14.45
CA GLY A 148 -3.54 -10.09 15.48
C GLY A 148 -2.10 -9.80 15.02
N THR A 149 -1.75 -10.12 13.77
CA THR A 149 -0.42 -9.81 13.21
C THR A 149 -0.15 -8.30 13.29
N THR A 150 1.04 -7.94 13.77
CA THR A 150 1.54 -6.56 13.66
C THR A 150 2.37 -6.43 12.40
N VAL A 151 2.06 -5.44 11.55
CA VAL A 151 2.77 -5.17 10.30
C VAL A 151 3.45 -3.80 10.42
N THR A 152 4.74 -3.75 10.13
CA THR A 152 5.50 -2.49 10.08
C THR A 152 6.16 -2.35 8.72
N ALA A 153 5.83 -1.28 8.00
CA ALA A 153 6.44 -0.93 6.74
C ALA A 153 7.39 0.27 6.94
N GLU A 154 8.58 0.19 6.36
CA GLU A 154 9.63 1.20 6.42
C GLU A 154 10.21 1.45 5.04
N ALA A 155 10.44 2.71 4.70
CA ALA A 155 11.16 3.16 3.51
C ALA A 155 12.36 3.99 3.97
N LYS A 156 13.58 3.47 3.78
CA LYS A 156 14.83 4.15 4.16
C LYS A 156 15.51 4.78 2.95
N VAL A 157 14.80 5.71 2.31
CA VAL A 157 15.18 6.25 1.00
C VAL A 157 16.01 7.54 1.10
N TYR A 158 16.11 8.17 2.27
CA TYR A 158 16.87 9.42 2.39
C TYR A 158 18.34 9.22 2.01
N GLY A 159 18.85 10.06 1.13
CA GLY A 159 20.23 9.96 0.64
C GLY A 159 20.43 8.95 -0.49
N ILE A 160 19.41 8.16 -0.84
CA ILE A 160 19.53 7.07 -1.82
C ILE A 160 19.17 7.57 -3.21
N ALA A 161 20.01 7.25 -4.19
CA ALA A 161 19.74 7.50 -5.60
C ALA A 161 18.71 6.49 -6.12
N LEU A 162 17.67 6.98 -6.79
CA LEU A 162 16.55 6.18 -7.30
C LEU A 162 16.44 6.22 -8.83
N GLY A 163 17.53 6.61 -9.49
CA GLY A 163 17.66 6.74 -10.95
C GLY A 163 17.54 8.20 -11.44
N ASP A 164 18.17 8.52 -12.57
CA ASP A 164 18.07 9.80 -13.28
C ASP A 164 18.26 11.09 -12.44
N GLY A 165 19.07 11.03 -11.39
CA GLY A 165 19.31 12.16 -10.49
C GLY A 165 18.20 12.41 -9.46
N LEU A 166 17.19 11.53 -9.39
CA LEU A 166 16.17 11.47 -8.36
C LEU A 166 16.73 10.84 -7.08
N PHE A 167 16.45 11.46 -5.94
CA PHE A 167 16.86 10.96 -4.63
C PHE A 167 15.69 10.90 -3.65
N GLY A 168 15.74 10.00 -2.68
CA GLY A 168 14.72 9.95 -1.63
C GLY A 168 14.74 11.19 -0.74
N GLN A 169 13.57 11.78 -0.52
CA GLN A 169 13.37 13.03 0.20
C GLN A 169 13.47 12.89 1.72
N GLU A 170 12.91 11.80 2.26
CA GLU A 170 12.87 11.49 3.68
C GLU A 170 12.59 9.99 3.90
N ASP A 171 12.95 9.47 5.08
CA ASP A 171 12.58 8.13 5.49
C ASP A 171 11.15 8.12 6.03
N THR A 172 10.38 7.08 5.72
CA THR A 172 8.97 6.93 6.14
C THR A 172 8.76 5.60 6.86
N ARG A 173 7.85 5.58 7.85
CA ARG A 173 7.46 4.37 8.59
C ARG A 173 5.99 4.41 8.95
N VAL A 174 5.34 3.23 8.94
CA VAL A 174 4.01 3.03 9.52
C VAL A 174 3.94 1.66 10.21
N SER A 175 3.22 1.55 11.33
CA SER A 175 2.95 0.28 12.01
C SER A 175 1.46 0.13 12.29
N PHE A 176 0.87 -1.01 11.92
CA PHE A 176 -0.55 -1.29 12.10
C PHE A 176 -0.80 -2.75 12.50
N ARG A 177 -2.06 -3.06 12.83
CA ARG A 177 -2.51 -4.40 13.24
C ARG A 177 -3.47 -5.00 12.23
N ILE A 178 -3.46 -6.32 12.16
CA ILE A 178 -4.45 -7.12 11.45
C ILE A 178 -5.55 -7.50 12.44
N GLY A 179 -6.81 -7.22 12.07
CA GLY A 179 -8.00 -7.55 12.84
C GLY A 179 -8.42 -9.01 12.68
N ASP A 180 -9.71 -9.26 12.90
CA ASP A 180 -10.34 -10.57 12.71
C ASP A 180 -10.30 -11.02 11.24
N ALA A 181 -10.33 -12.33 11.01
CA ALA A 181 -10.33 -12.90 9.67
C ALA A 181 -11.73 -12.87 9.07
N HIS A 182 -12.07 -11.75 8.43
CA HIS A 182 -13.29 -11.61 7.65
C HIS A 182 -13.06 -12.00 6.18
N VAL A 183 -13.77 -13.04 5.74
CA VAL A 183 -13.74 -13.52 4.36
C VAL A 183 -15.16 -13.71 3.88
N SER A 184 -15.49 -13.13 2.74
CA SER A 184 -16.81 -13.27 2.11
C SER A 184 -16.66 -13.96 0.76
N ILE A 185 -17.47 -14.97 0.50
CA ILE A 185 -17.44 -15.73 -0.75
C ILE A 185 -18.76 -15.51 -1.48
N ALA A 186 -18.72 -14.82 -2.61
CA ALA A 186 -19.82 -14.69 -3.55
C ALA A 186 -19.69 -15.77 -4.63
N ASP A 187 -20.64 -16.69 -4.67
CA ASP A 187 -20.67 -17.78 -5.65
C ASP A 187 -21.84 -17.60 -6.60
N ASP A 188 -21.57 -17.45 -7.90
CA ASP A 188 -22.60 -17.28 -8.92
C ASP A 188 -23.44 -18.55 -9.18
N ALA A 189 -22.90 -19.72 -8.85
CA ALA A 189 -23.64 -20.97 -8.98
C ALA A 189 -24.85 -21.02 -8.04
N THR A 190 -24.74 -20.39 -6.86
CA THR A 190 -25.80 -20.31 -5.85
C THR A 190 -26.39 -18.92 -5.70
N LYS A 191 -25.75 -17.89 -6.27
CA LYS A 191 -26.13 -16.46 -6.15
C LYS A 191 -26.23 -16.01 -4.70
N THR A 192 -25.27 -16.45 -3.91
CA THR A 192 -25.19 -16.15 -2.47
C THR A 192 -23.82 -15.63 -2.08
N VAL A 193 -23.79 -14.68 -1.17
CA VAL A 193 -22.60 -14.28 -0.42
C VAL A 193 -22.61 -15.00 0.92
N SER A 194 -21.62 -15.85 1.16
CA SER A 194 -21.37 -16.47 2.47
C SER A 194 -20.28 -15.67 3.19
N VAL A 195 -20.60 -15.11 4.35
CA VAL A 195 -19.69 -14.28 5.14
C VAL A 195 -19.18 -15.07 6.34
N PHE A 196 -17.86 -15.13 6.46
CA PHE A 196 -17.15 -15.83 7.52
C PHE A 196 -16.42 -14.85 8.42
N ASP A 197 -16.56 -15.04 9.72
CA ASP A 197 -15.77 -14.38 10.76
C ASP A 197 -14.90 -15.44 11.45
N ASN A 198 -13.58 -15.30 11.33
CA ASN A 198 -12.61 -16.24 11.90
C ASN A 198 -12.89 -17.70 11.48
N GLY A 199 -13.37 -17.89 10.24
CA GLY A 199 -13.70 -19.19 9.66
C GLY A 199 -15.11 -19.71 10.00
N ALA A 200 -15.86 -19.06 10.88
CA ALA A 200 -17.24 -19.42 11.18
C ALA A 200 -18.21 -18.68 10.25
N LEU A 201 -19.15 -19.42 9.63
CA LEU A 201 -20.20 -18.80 8.83
C LEU A 201 -21.13 -17.98 9.74
N VAL A 202 -21.15 -16.67 9.55
CA VAL A 202 -21.96 -15.74 10.36
C VAL A 202 -23.15 -15.18 9.59
N ARG A 203 -23.12 -15.20 8.25
CA ARG A 203 -24.25 -14.73 7.43
C ARG A 203 -24.23 -15.35 6.03
N THR A 204 -25.43 -15.61 5.50
CA THR A 204 -25.65 -15.96 4.09
C THR A 204 -26.60 -14.93 3.50
N MET A 205 -26.21 -14.30 2.39
CA MET A 205 -26.95 -13.22 1.76
C MET A 205 -27.29 -13.59 0.31
N PRO A 206 -28.57 -13.66 -0.08
CA PRO A 206 -28.93 -13.68 -1.49
C PRO A 206 -28.39 -12.43 -2.19
N THR A 207 -27.80 -12.59 -3.37
CA THR A 207 -27.23 -11.49 -4.16
C THR A 207 -27.64 -11.60 -5.62
N SER A 208 -27.62 -10.48 -6.33
CA SER A 208 -27.69 -10.42 -7.79
C SER A 208 -26.44 -9.67 -8.27
N MET A 209 -25.58 -10.37 -9.00
CA MET A 209 -24.32 -9.84 -9.53
C MET A 209 -24.48 -9.27 -10.94
N GLY A 210 -23.36 -9.07 -11.64
CA GLY A 210 -23.32 -8.53 -13.00
C GLY A 210 -24.04 -9.43 -13.99
N MET A 211 -24.97 -8.85 -14.77
CA MET A 211 -25.86 -9.55 -15.70
C MET A 211 -25.15 -10.31 -16.83
N GLY A 212 -23.86 -10.07 -17.00
CA GLY A 212 -23.05 -10.68 -18.04
C GLY A 212 -23.25 -10.06 -19.41
N GLY A 213 -22.44 -10.54 -20.35
CA GLY A 213 -22.32 -9.95 -21.68
C GLY A 213 -21.41 -8.73 -21.71
N GLU A 214 -21.46 -8.00 -22.83
CA GLU A 214 -20.59 -6.87 -23.11
C GLU A 214 -21.39 -5.73 -23.77
N GLU A 215 -21.02 -4.49 -23.47
CA GLU A 215 -21.54 -3.29 -24.14
C GLU A 215 -20.39 -2.59 -24.88
N LYS A 216 -20.64 -2.19 -26.13
CA LYS A 216 -19.67 -1.44 -26.93
C LYS A 216 -19.93 0.06 -26.80
N VAL A 217 -18.96 0.81 -26.29
CA VAL A 217 -18.98 2.27 -26.19
C VAL A 217 -17.84 2.84 -27.03
N GLY A 218 -18.16 3.30 -28.24
CA GLY A 218 -17.13 3.76 -29.19
C GLY A 218 -16.15 2.62 -29.53
N ALA A 219 -14.86 2.83 -29.21
CA ALA A 219 -13.81 1.83 -29.42
C ALA A 219 -13.58 0.91 -28.20
N GLN A 220 -14.32 1.11 -27.10
CA GLN A 220 -14.18 0.34 -25.86
C GLN A 220 -15.26 -0.73 -25.77
N THR A 221 -14.88 -1.91 -25.28
CA THR A 221 -15.80 -2.98 -24.88
C THR A 221 -15.83 -3.05 -23.37
N ILE A 222 -17.02 -2.94 -22.79
CA ILE A 222 -17.23 -2.98 -21.34
C ILE A 222 -17.87 -4.32 -21.00
N SER A 223 -17.23 -5.10 -20.15
CA SER A 223 -17.83 -6.33 -19.62
C SER A 223 -18.87 -5.98 -18.54
N LEU A 224 -20.03 -6.64 -18.58
CA LEU A 224 -21.07 -6.50 -17.55
C LEU A 224 -21.10 -7.67 -16.58
N TRP A 225 -20.08 -8.54 -16.66
CA TRP A 225 -19.85 -9.57 -15.67
C TRP A 225 -19.16 -8.98 -14.44
N THR A 226 -19.49 -9.51 -13.26
CA THR A 226 -18.64 -9.32 -12.10
C THR A 226 -17.39 -10.19 -12.24
N PRO A 227 -16.17 -9.63 -12.32
CA PRO A 227 -14.96 -10.43 -12.56
C PRO A 227 -14.74 -11.45 -11.44
N PRO A 228 -14.49 -12.73 -11.76
CA PRO A 228 -14.08 -13.71 -10.76
C PRO A 228 -12.66 -13.40 -10.29
N GLY A 229 -12.39 -13.61 -9.00
CA GLY A 229 -11.10 -13.28 -8.38
C GLY A 229 -11.23 -12.92 -6.92
N THR A 230 -10.11 -12.49 -6.32
CA THR A 230 -10.03 -12.14 -4.91
C THR A 230 -9.83 -10.64 -4.77
N TYR A 231 -10.83 -9.98 -4.20
CA TYR A 231 -10.85 -8.56 -3.90
C TYR A 231 -10.53 -8.32 -2.42
N THR A 232 -10.19 -7.08 -2.11
CA THR A 232 -10.20 -6.56 -0.74
C THR A 232 -11.18 -5.41 -0.60
N VAL A 233 -11.75 -5.23 0.58
CA VAL A 233 -12.56 -4.04 0.88
C VAL A 233 -11.67 -2.81 0.84
N LEU A 234 -12.04 -1.83 0.01
CA LEU A 234 -11.30 -0.59 -0.20
C LEU A 234 -11.72 0.50 0.77
N ASP A 235 -13.01 0.83 0.75
CA ASP A 235 -13.66 1.85 1.56
C ASP A 235 -15.17 1.60 1.58
N LYS A 236 -15.90 2.46 2.31
CA LYS A 236 -17.34 2.35 2.49
C LYS A 236 -17.98 3.74 2.45
N GLY A 237 -19.17 3.85 1.86
CA GLY A 237 -19.94 5.09 1.81
C GLY A 237 -21.43 4.89 2.03
N ASN A 238 -22.08 5.87 2.66
CA ASN A 238 -23.52 5.85 2.91
C ASN A 238 -24.10 7.28 3.00
N PRO A 239 -24.77 7.78 1.94
CA PRO A 239 -24.90 7.19 0.60
C PRO A 239 -23.65 7.37 -0.28
N VAL A 240 -23.60 6.66 -1.41
CA VAL A 240 -22.69 6.88 -2.53
C VAL A 240 -23.49 7.22 -3.78
N VAL A 241 -23.06 8.21 -4.55
CA VAL A 241 -23.59 8.44 -5.90
C VAL A 241 -22.78 7.58 -6.88
N MET A 242 -23.40 6.53 -7.41
CA MET A 242 -22.79 5.65 -8.41
C MET A 242 -23.22 6.13 -9.80
N ASP A 243 -22.26 6.52 -10.64
CA ASP A 243 -22.51 7.04 -12.00
C ASP A 243 -21.76 6.17 -13.00
N SER A 244 -22.47 5.56 -13.94
CA SER A 244 -21.87 4.60 -14.86
C SER A 244 -20.77 5.19 -15.74
N SER A 245 -20.77 6.52 -15.91
CA SER A 245 -19.74 7.20 -16.69
C SER A 245 -18.36 7.14 -16.04
N THR A 246 -18.26 6.87 -14.73
CA THR A 246 -16.97 6.76 -14.04
C THR A 246 -16.17 5.52 -14.45
N PHE A 247 -16.83 4.47 -14.94
CA PHE A 247 -16.19 3.28 -15.51
C PHE A 247 -16.32 3.22 -17.04
N GLY A 248 -16.74 4.31 -17.68
CA GLY A 248 -16.75 4.47 -19.14
C GLY A 248 -18.09 4.21 -19.82
N LEU A 249 -19.15 3.79 -19.11
CA LEU A 249 -20.48 3.60 -19.67
C LEU A 249 -21.30 4.90 -19.60
N PRO A 250 -21.61 5.58 -20.72
CA PRO A 250 -22.28 6.88 -20.66
C PRO A 250 -23.65 6.75 -19.98
N LYS A 251 -23.94 7.61 -19.00
CA LYS A 251 -25.21 7.56 -18.25
C LYS A 251 -26.48 7.67 -19.11
N ASN A 252 -26.38 8.24 -20.31
CA ASN A 252 -27.49 8.38 -21.26
C ASN A 252 -27.55 7.22 -22.28
N SER A 253 -26.66 6.23 -22.16
CA SER A 253 -26.71 5.00 -22.97
C SER A 253 -27.83 4.08 -22.48
N ARG A 254 -28.14 3.04 -23.27
CA ARG A 254 -29.19 2.06 -22.95
C ARG A 254 -29.03 1.41 -21.57
N LEU A 255 -27.78 1.21 -21.13
CA LEU A 255 -27.43 0.61 -19.83
C LEU A 255 -26.82 1.64 -18.87
N GLY A 256 -26.86 2.92 -19.23
CA GLY A 256 -26.32 3.98 -18.38
C GLY A 256 -27.15 4.19 -17.12
N TYR A 257 -26.49 4.52 -16.01
CA TYR A 257 -27.16 4.79 -14.75
C TYR A 257 -26.49 5.92 -13.96
N ARG A 258 -27.26 6.55 -13.08
CA ARG A 258 -26.76 7.42 -12.01
C ARG A 258 -27.69 7.31 -10.82
N GLU A 259 -27.24 6.61 -9.79
CA GLU A 259 -28.08 6.25 -8.63
C GLU A 259 -27.44 6.69 -7.32
N THR A 260 -28.28 6.98 -6.32
CA THR A 260 -27.83 7.26 -4.95
C THR A 260 -28.13 6.03 -4.12
N ILE A 261 -27.06 5.36 -3.68
CA ILE A 261 -27.11 4.03 -3.09
C ILE A 261 -26.64 4.11 -1.64
N ASN A 262 -27.43 3.56 -0.72
CA ASN A 262 -27.08 3.47 0.69
C ASN A 262 -26.24 2.22 0.98
N TYR A 263 -25.52 2.24 2.11
CA TYR A 263 -24.74 1.12 2.64
C TYR A 263 -23.87 0.42 1.59
N ALA A 264 -22.98 1.18 0.94
CA ALA A 264 -22.12 0.68 -0.11
C ALA A 264 -20.71 0.38 0.41
N THR A 265 -20.26 -0.86 0.27
CA THR A 265 -18.88 -1.30 0.55
C THR A 265 -18.15 -1.54 -0.77
N ARG A 266 -17.12 -0.73 -1.05
CA ARG A 266 -16.37 -0.76 -2.31
C ARG A 266 -15.29 -1.84 -2.29
N ILE A 267 -15.18 -2.61 -3.36
CA ILE A 267 -14.19 -3.70 -3.48
C ILE A 267 -13.27 -3.56 -4.69
N SER A 268 -13.60 -2.72 -5.67
CA SER A 268 -12.75 -2.47 -6.85
C SER A 268 -12.57 -0.99 -7.16
N ILE A 269 -11.47 -0.67 -7.83
CA ILE A 269 -11.12 0.71 -8.21
C ILE A 269 -12.09 1.27 -9.24
N ASP A 270 -12.57 0.41 -10.15
CA ASP A 270 -13.53 0.73 -11.21
C ASP A 270 -15.00 0.72 -10.76
N GLY A 271 -15.28 0.49 -9.47
CA GLY A 271 -16.58 0.80 -8.87
C GLY A 271 -17.52 -0.38 -8.70
N ILE A 272 -17.00 -1.57 -8.36
CA ILE A 272 -17.81 -2.69 -7.87
C ILE A 272 -18.01 -2.55 -6.36
N TYR A 273 -19.26 -2.67 -5.93
CA TYR A 273 -19.67 -2.59 -4.53
C TYR A 273 -20.56 -3.77 -4.13
N LEU A 274 -20.54 -4.11 -2.84
CA LEU A 274 -21.68 -4.76 -2.17
C LEU A 274 -22.56 -3.65 -1.60
N HIS A 275 -23.84 -3.57 -2.01
CA HIS A 275 -24.67 -2.44 -1.62
C HIS A 275 -26.17 -2.74 -1.57
N GLN A 276 -26.93 -1.82 -0.96
CA GLN A 276 -28.39 -1.90 -0.91
C GLN A 276 -28.98 -1.65 -2.30
N LEU A 277 -29.84 -2.56 -2.76
CA LEU A 277 -30.74 -2.34 -3.89
C LEU A 277 -32.03 -3.15 -3.72
N ASP A 278 -32.98 -2.61 -2.96
CA ASP A 278 -34.23 -3.32 -2.65
C ASP A 278 -35.11 -3.59 -3.89
N ALA A 279 -34.95 -2.78 -4.95
CA ALA A 279 -35.67 -2.94 -6.21
C ALA A 279 -35.37 -4.28 -6.92
N THR A 280 -34.24 -4.94 -6.59
CA THR A 280 -33.82 -6.20 -7.20
C THR A 280 -33.93 -7.41 -6.28
N VAL A 281 -34.60 -7.29 -5.12
CA VAL A 281 -34.78 -8.42 -4.18
C VAL A 281 -35.40 -9.65 -4.85
N TRP A 282 -36.29 -9.45 -5.82
CA TRP A 282 -36.89 -10.55 -6.61
C TRP A 282 -35.84 -11.36 -7.41
N ALA A 283 -34.69 -10.77 -7.75
CA ALA A 283 -33.62 -11.38 -8.51
C ALA A 283 -32.48 -11.92 -7.62
N GLN A 284 -32.31 -11.36 -6.42
CA GLN A 284 -31.25 -11.74 -5.48
C GLN A 284 -31.40 -13.22 -5.06
N GLY A 285 -30.37 -14.04 -5.32
CA GLY A 285 -30.42 -15.50 -5.11
C GLY A 285 -30.92 -16.30 -6.32
N HIS A 286 -31.27 -15.64 -7.43
CA HIS A 286 -31.90 -16.28 -8.59
C HIS A 286 -31.34 -15.86 -9.95
N THR A 287 -31.14 -14.56 -10.19
CA THR A 287 -30.71 -14.04 -11.50
C THR A 287 -29.87 -12.77 -11.34
N ASP A 288 -28.82 -12.65 -12.14
CA ASP A 288 -27.93 -11.50 -12.13
C ASP A 288 -28.47 -10.38 -13.02
N THR A 289 -28.53 -9.17 -12.47
CA THR A 289 -29.19 -8.01 -13.09
C THR A 289 -28.40 -6.72 -12.97
N SER A 290 -27.22 -6.73 -12.33
CA SER A 290 -26.42 -5.53 -12.12
C SER A 290 -25.43 -5.28 -13.26
N HIS A 291 -24.69 -4.18 -13.19
CA HIS A 291 -23.58 -3.87 -14.10
C HIS A 291 -22.21 -4.36 -13.58
N GLY A 292 -22.20 -5.14 -12.49
CA GLY A 292 -20.98 -5.67 -11.86
C GLY A 292 -21.07 -5.70 -10.32
N CYS A 293 -21.84 -4.80 -9.71
CA CYS A 293 -22.07 -4.78 -8.27
C CYS A 293 -22.81 -6.03 -7.75
N LEU A 294 -22.68 -6.28 -6.46
CA LEU A 294 -23.43 -7.30 -5.74
C LEU A 294 -24.62 -6.61 -5.04
N ASN A 295 -25.80 -6.74 -5.65
CA ASN A 295 -27.02 -6.18 -5.09
C ASN A 295 -27.48 -7.00 -3.88
N LEU A 296 -27.73 -6.32 -2.76
CA LEU A 296 -28.24 -6.91 -1.53
C LEU A 296 -29.52 -6.19 -1.08
N ASN A 297 -30.37 -6.88 -0.31
CA ASN A 297 -31.46 -6.21 0.40
C ASN A 297 -30.90 -5.26 1.48
N GLY A 298 -31.73 -4.33 1.96
CA GLY A 298 -31.31 -3.30 2.92
C GLY A 298 -30.72 -3.85 4.22
N ASP A 299 -31.26 -4.96 4.75
CA ASP A 299 -30.75 -5.58 5.98
C ASP A 299 -29.35 -6.18 5.79
N ASN A 300 -29.14 -6.93 4.71
CA ASN A 300 -27.84 -7.51 4.36
C ASN A 300 -26.81 -6.44 4.02
N ALA A 301 -27.17 -5.43 3.24
CA ALA A 301 -26.27 -4.33 2.87
C ALA A 301 -25.82 -3.55 4.11
N LYS A 302 -26.77 -3.17 4.99
CA LYS A 302 -26.45 -2.46 6.23
C LYS A 302 -25.54 -3.31 7.12
N TRP A 303 -25.87 -4.58 7.31
CA TRP A 303 -25.05 -5.45 8.15
C TRP A 303 -23.64 -5.63 7.59
N PHE A 304 -23.51 -5.83 6.27
CA PHE A 304 -22.20 -5.97 5.63
C PHE A 304 -21.38 -4.69 5.73
N TYR A 305 -22.03 -3.54 5.54
CA TYR A 305 -21.43 -2.23 5.74
C TYR A 305 -20.90 -2.05 7.17
N ASP A 306 -21.65 -2.47 8.19
CA ASP A 306 -21.21 -2.35 9.59
C ASP A 306 -20.12 -3.36 9.96
N PHE A 307 -20.17 -4.57 9.39
CA PHE A 307 -19.25 -5.67 9.64
C PHE A 307 -17.87 -5.47 9.00
N SER A 308 -17.83 -5.09 7.71
CA SER A 308 -16.58 -5.08 6.94
C SER A 308 -15.67 -3.91 7.28
N VAL A 309 -14.37 -4.14 7.24
CA VAL A 309 -13.32 -3.11 7.37
C VAL A 309 -12.39 -3.12 6.14
N PRO A 310 -11.69 -2.02 5.84
CA PRO A 310 -10.70 -2.01 4.77
C PRO A 310 -9.67 -3.13 4.92
N GLY A 311 -9.41 -3.86 3.83
CA GLY A 311 -8.55 -5.03 3.80
C GLY A 311 -9.25 -6.37 4.02
N ASP A 312 -10.54 -6.40 4.37
CA ASP A 312 -11.31 -7.65 4.43
C ASP A 312 -11.45 -8.28 3.04
N VAL A 313 -11.53 -9.60 2.97
CA VAL A 313 -11.47 -10.34 1.70
C VAL A 313 -12.87 -10.58 1.14
N VAL A 314 -13.02 -10.36 -0.17
CA VAL A 314 -14.21 -10.78 -0.93
C VAL A 314 -13.76 -11.63 -2.12
N GLU A 315 -14.12 -12.90 -2.12
CA GLU A 315 -13.84 -13.85 -3.20
C GLU A 315 -15.06 -14.00 -4.09
N ILE A 316 -14.89 -13.80 -5.39
CA ILE A 316 -15.96 -13.95 -6.39
C ILE A 316 -15.64 -15.16 -7.25
N ARG A 317 -16.58 -16.10 -7.31
CA ARG A 317 -16.41 -17.41 -7.93
C ARG A 317 -17.51 -17.67 -8.97
N ASN A 318 -17.15 -18.48 -9.97
CA ASN A 318 -18.07 -19.08 -10.92
C ASN A 318 -18.87 -18.12 -11.83
N THR A 319 -18.46 -16.84 -11.92
CA THR A 319 -19.03 -15.92 -12.93
C THR A 319 -18.42 -16.18 -14.31
N GLY A 320 -19.13 -15.81 -15.38
CA GLY A 320 -18.70 -16.04 -16.77
C GLY A 320 -17.74 -15.01 -17.36
N GLY A 321 -17.32 -14.00 -16.57
CA GLY A 321 -16.52 -12.87 -17.03
C GLY A 321 -15.01 -13.10 -17.07
N PRO A 322 -14.24 -12.16 -17.65
CA PRO A 322 -12.78 -12.16 -17.52
C PRO A 322 -12.35 -12.00 -16.06
N PRO A 323 -11.21 -12.56 -15.64
CA PRO A 323 -10.74 -12.48 -14.25
C PRO A 323 -10.44 -11.05 -13.81
N LEU A 324 -10.54 -10.81 -12.51
CA LEU A 324 -10.19 -9.54 -11.89
C LEU A 324 -8.75 -9.14 -12.22
N GLN A 325 -8.57 -7.92 -12.73
CA GLN A 325 -7.25 -7.40 -13.06
C GLN A 325 -6.56 -6.80 -11.84
N LEU A 326 -5.23 -6.84 -11.87
CA LEU A 326 -4.39 -6.25 -10.84
C LEU A 326 -4.69 -4.76 -10.61
N THR A 327 -4.90 -3.99 -11.69
CA THR A 327 -5.26 -2.55 -11.65
C THR A 327 -6.64 -2.28 -11.05
N GLN A 328 -7.46 -3.31 -10.84
CA GLN A 328 -8.82 -3.21 -10.31
C GLN A 328 -8.93 -3.71 -8.86
N ASN A 329 -7.81 -3.80 -8.11
CA ASN A 329 -7.68 -4.43 -6.78
C ASN A 329 -7.56 -5.96 -6.82
N GLY A 330 -6.89 -6.49 -7.86
CA GLY A 330 -6.72 -7.93 -8.11
C GLY A 330 -5.44 -8.54 -7.55
N ASP A 331 -4.82 -7.93 -6.55
CA ASP A 331 -3.52 -8.35 -5.97
C ASP A 331 -3.48 -9.82 -5.55
N TRP A 332 -4.58 -10.30 -4.96
CA TRP A 332 -4.73 -11.68 -4.48
C TRP A 332 -5.25 -12.65 -5.55
N THR A 333 -5.62 -12.16 -6.73
CA THR A 333 -6.01 -13.01 -7.87
C THR A 333 -4.78 -13.62 -8.54
N LEU A 334 -3.62 -12.97 -8.46
CA LEU A 334 -2.36 -13.53 -8.96
C LEU A 334 -1.88 -14.69 -8.09
N SER A 335 -1.38 -15.75 -8.74
CA SER A 335 -0.67 -16.80 -8.02
C SER A 335 0.58 -16.24 -7.34
N TRP A 336 1.09 -16.94 -6.33
CA TRP A 336 2.29 -16.47 -5.62
C TRP A 336 3.53 -16.36 -6.52
N ASP A 337 3.70 -17.28 -7.46
CA ASP A 337 4.79 -17.23 -8.43
C ASP A 337 4.65 -16.02 -9.36
N GLN A 338 3.44 -15.76 -9.88
CA GLN A 338 3.17 -14.57 -10.69
C GLN A 338 3.41 -13.28 -9.91
N TRP A 339 3.07 -13.27 -8.61
CA TRP A 339 3.30 -12.13 -7.73
C TRP A 339 4.80 -11.87 -7.56
N ARG A 340 5.59 -12.91 -7.31
CA ARG A 340 7.05 -12.76 -7.11
C ARG A 340 7.77 -12.29 -8.37
N ASP A 341 7.25 -12.61 -9.56
CA ASP A 341 7.81 -12.15 -10.83
C ASP A 341 7.71 -10.63 -11.03
N GLY A 342 6.84 -9.95 -10.27
CA GLY A 342 6.72 -8.48 -10.28
C GLY A 342 7.74 -7.74 -9.40
N SER A 343 8.56 -8.44 -8.63
CA SER A 343 9.63 -7.83 -7.83
C SER A 343 10.76 -7.33 -8.74
N ALA A 344 11.29 -6.14 -8.43
CA ALA A 344 12.48 -5.62 -9.08
C ALA A 344 13.78 -6.27 -8.54
N ILE A 345 13.70 -6.98 -7.41
CA ILE A 345 14.81 -7.71 -6.81
C ILE A 345 14.59 -9.20 -7.05
N LYS A 346 15.25 -9.73 -8.09
CA LYS A 346 15.24 -11.17 -8.31
C LYS A 346 16.03 -11.88 -7.21
N PRO A 347 15.60 -13.07 -6.75
CA PRO A 347 16.42 -13.93 -5.90
C PRO A 347 17.76 -14.15 -6.59
N THR A 348 18.87 -13.92 -5.88
CA THR A 348 20.19 -14.34 -6.38
C THR A 348 20.16 -15.87 -6.49
N SER A 349 20.34 -16.35 -7.73
CA SER A 349 20.44 -17.78 -8.09
C SER A 349 21.52 -18.52 -7.33
#